data_AF-A0A2A7MSB8-F1
#
_entry.id   AF-A0A2A7MSB8-F1
#
_cell.length_a   1.000
_cell.length_b   1.000
_cell.length_c   1.000
_cell.angle_alpha   90.00
_cell.angle_beta   90.00
_cell.angle_gamma   90.00
#
_symmetry.space_group_name_H-M   'P 1'
#
loop_
_entity.id
_entity.type
_entity.pdbx_description
1 polymer ?
#
loop_
_entity_poly.entity_id
_entity_poly.type
_entity_poly.pdbx_seq_one_letter_code
_entity_poly.pdbx_strand_id
1 'polypeptide(L)'
;MTTLDADRTASADDLAEASQALSRFVVEAAQRTKDEVGFGYVLTSDAPNTYPALLAAFDHSLNTGAPLPISSDNSDAVIYQPASTNFALRFWHDVNHVRRQLDFGLVDELELSLWHLGELEKAGHPHGSLVWRLLHADLTGQAYVQAFAARFPFDQRRFVTGCVTAGFDHRLLYELRHGSRS
;
A
#
# COMPACT_ATOMS: atom_id res chain seq x y z
N MET A 1 9.47 32.17 5.57
CA MET A 1 10.18 31.84 6.82
C MET A 1 9.58 30.54 7.32
N THR A 2 10.00 29.43 6.73
CA THR A 2 9.43 28.10 6.98
C THR A 2 10.23 27.51 8.12
N THR A 3 9.56 27.28 9.25
CA THR A 3 10.12 26.52 10.36
C THR A 3 10.58 25.17 9.81
N LEU A 4 11.89 24.94 9.87
CA LEU A 4 12.48 23.61 9.80
C LEU A 4 11.81 22.81 10.92
N ASP A 5 10.85 21.98 10.55
CA ASP A 5 10.19 21.08 11.49
C ASP A 5 11.27 20.25 12.18
N ALA A 6 11.35 20.45 13.49
CA ALA A 6 12.29 19.76 14.33
C ALA A 6 12.05 18.25 14.21
N ASP A 7 13.01 17.61 13.56
CA ASP A 7 13.15 16.19 13.29
C ASP A 7 13.16 15.38 14.59
N ARG A 8 11.98 15.15 15.16
CA ARG A 8 11.81 14.10 16.16
C ARG A 8 11.71 12.79 15.40
N THR A 9 12.82 12.08 15.35
CA THR A 9 12.86 10.70 14.86
C THR A 9 11.79 9.90 15.60
N ALA A 10 10.88 9.25 14.86
CA ALA A 10 9.77 8.51 15.47
C ALA A 10 10.32 7.39 16.35
N SER A 11 9.82 7.28 17.58
CA SER A 11 10.19 6.18 18.47
C SER A 11 9.57 4.86 18.01
N ALA A 12 10.04 3.74 18.56
CA ALA A 12 9.45 2.43 18.28
C ALA A 12 7.97 2.36 18.69
N ASP A 13 7.61 3.02 19.80
CA ASP A 13 6.23 3.09 20.29
C ASP A 13 5.36 3.94 19.36
N ASP A 14 5.87 5.10 18.90
CA ASP A 14 5.17 5.95 17.92
C ASP A 14 4.88 5.16 16.62
N LEU A 15 5.86 4.37 16.16
CA LEU A 15 5.71 3.52 14.97
C LEU A 15 4.69 2.41 15.18
N ALA A 16 4.70 1.75 16.34
CA ALA A 16 3.74 0.69 16.65
C ALA A 16 2.30 1.23 16.69
N GLU A 17 2.09 2.39 17.34
CA GLU A 17 0.80 3.06 17.38
C GLU A 17 0.32 3.48 15.99
N ALA A 18 1.21 4.09 15.20
CA ALA A 18 0.89 4.51 13.83
C ALA A 18 0.59 3.32 12.91
N SER A 19 1.36 2.23 13.01
CA SER A 19 1.09 0.98 12.29
C SER A 19 -0.27 0.40 12.67
N GLN A 20 -0.65 0.42 13.95
CA GLN A 20 -1.94 -0.07 14.38
C GLN A 20 -3.09 0.81 13.87
N ALA A 21 -2.93 2.14 13.93
CA ALA A 21 -3.89 3.09 13.38
C ALA A 21 -4.09 2.91 11.88
N LEU A 22 -3.00 2.81 11.12
CA LEU A 22 -3.03 2.54 9.69
C LEU A 22 -3.71 1.20 9.38
N SER A 23 -3.43 0.17 10.19
CA SER A 23 -4.02 -1.15 10.01
C SER A 23 -5.54 -1.12 10.17
N ARG A 24 -6.05 -0.41 11.20
CA ARG A 24 -7.49 -0.21 11.38
C ARG A 24 -8.11 0.49 10.17
N PHE A 25 -7.51 1.59 9.72
CA PHE A 25 -7.98 2.33 8.56
C PHE A 25 -8.08 1.45 7.30
N VAL A 26 -7.04 0.67 7.00
CA VAL A 26 -7.02 -0.21 5.82
C VAL A 26 -8.09 -1.30 5.90
N VAL A 27 -8.27 -1.93 7.07
CA VAL A 27 -9.33 -2.93 7.26
C VAL A 27 -10.71 -2.32 7.05
N GLU A 28 -10.96 -1.14 7.60
CA GLU A 28 -12.23 -0.44 7.42
C GLU A 28 -12.45 -0.01 5.95
N ALA A 29 -11.42 0.46 5.26
CA ALA A 29 -11.49 0.81 3.84
C ALA A 29 -11.77 -0.40 2.94
N ALA A 30 -11.12 -1.52 3.21
CA ALA A 30 -11.37 -2.78 2.52
C ALA A 30 -12.79 -3.30 2.79
N GLN A 31 -13.29 -3.17 4.03
CA GLN A 31 -14.64 -3.57 4.38
C GLN A 31 -15.69 -2.71 3.66
N ARG A 32 -15.54 -1.37 3.67
CA ARG A 32 -16.40 -0.48 2.88
C ARG A 32 -16.38 -0.82 1.40
N THR A 33 -15.19 -1.10 0.86
CA THR A 33 -15.01 -1.47 -0.55
C THR A 33 -15.77 -2.76 -0.87
N LYS A 34 -15.66 -3.78 -0.01
CA LYS A 34 -16.41 -5.04 -0.12
C LYS A 34 -17.91 -4.80 -0.12
N ASP A 35 -18.41 -3.94 0.78
CA ASP A 35 -19.84 -3.61 0.86
C ASP A 35 -20.33 -2.87 -0.39
N GLU A 36 -19.49 -2.03 -1.00
CA GLU A 36 -19.80 -1.30 -2.22
C GLU A 36 -19.79 -2.17 -3.49
N VAL A 37 -18.86 -3.13 -3.60
CA VAL A 37 -18.74 -3.99 -4.80
C VAL A 37 -19.51 -5.31 -4.69
N GLY A 38 -19.93 -5.70 -3.48
CA GLY A 38 -20.73 -6.90 -3.23
C GLY A 38 -19.93 -8.21 -3.17
N PHE A 39 -18.60 -8.16 -3.21
CA PHE A 39 -17.72 -9.33 -3.10
C PHE A 39 -16.46 -9.03 -2.28
N GLY A 40 -15.86 -10.08 -1.72
CA GLY A 40 -14.60 -10.01 -0.97
C GLY A 40 -13.39 -10.42 -1.81
N TYR A 41 -12.37 -10.97 -1.16
CA TYR A 41 -11.16 -11.45 -1.82
C TYR A 41 -10.76 -12.86 -1.38
N VAL A 42 -9.94 -13.52 -2.20
CA VAL A 42 -9.29 -14.79 -1.90
C VAL A 42 -7.82 -14.69 -2.26
N LEU A 43 -6.95 -15.30 -1.44
CA LEU A 43 -5.51 -15.29 -1.68
C LEU A 43 -5.13 -16.36 -2.69
N THR A 44 -4.28 -16.02 -3.65
CA THR A 44 -3.74 -16.97 -4.62
C THR A 44 -2.37 -16.51 -5.11
N SER A 45 -1.49 -17.45 -5.47
CA SER A 45 -0.23 -17.15 -6.18
C SER A 45 -0.47 -16.73 -7.63
N ASP A 46 -1.61 -17.16 -8.21
CA ASP A 46 -1.94 -16.94 -9.62
C ASP A 46 -2.86 -15.72 -9.80
N ALA A 47 -2.67 -14.70 -8.96
CA ALA A 47 -3.48 -13.49 -9.01
C ALA A 47 -3.22 -12.68 -10.29
N PRO A 48 -4.18 -11.87 -10.75
CA PRO A 48 -3.99 -11.01 -11.91
C PRO A 48 -2.81 -10.06 -11.71
N ASN A 49 -1.87 -10.06 -12.66
CA ASN A 49 -0.66 -9.22 -12.63
C ASN A 49 -0.57 -8.26 -13.84
N THR A 50 -1.64 -8.18 -14.63
CA THR A 50 -1.81 -7.21 -15.70
C THR A 50 -3.18 -6.57 -15.57
N TYR A 51 -3.30 -5.30 -15.98
CA TYR A 51 -4.57 -4.58 -15.88
C TYR A 51 -5.73 -5.27 -16.63
N PRO A 52 -5.56 -5.81 -17.87
CA PRO A 52 -6.62 -6.58 -18.52
C PRO A 52 -7.04 -7.84 -17.77
N ALA A 53 -6.10 -8.54 -17.12
CA ALA A 53 -6.42 -9.72 -16.30
C ALA A 53 -7.19 -9.32 -15.04
N LEU A 54 -6.85 -8.18 -14.43
CA LEU A 54 -7.56 -7.64 -13.28
C LEU A 54 -9.00 -7.25 -13.65
N LEU A 55 -9.20 -6.58 -14.79
CA LEU A 55 -10.54 -6.25 -15.30
C LEU A 55 -11.39 -7.52 -15.47
N ALA A 56 -10.83 -8.56 -16.10
CA ALA A 56 -11.55 -9.83 -16.30
C ALA A 56 -11.92 -10.52 -14.97
N ALA A 57 -11.00 -10.51 -13.99
CA ALA A 57 -11.25 -11.09 -12.66
C ALA A 57 -12.28 -10.28 -11.86
N PHE A 58 -12.24 -8.96 -11.98
CA PHE A 58 -13.22 -8.06 -11.37
C PHE A 58 -14.61 -8.27 -11.97
N ASP A 59 -14.72 -8.30 -13.30
CA ASP A 59 -16.00 -8.56 -13.99
C ASP A 59 -16.57 -9.93 -13.62
N HIS A 60 -15.74 -10.96 -13.49
CA HIS A 60 -16.18 -12.25 -13.00
C HIS A 60 -16.74 -12.17 -11.58
N SER A 61 -16.02 -11.50 -10.67
CA SER A 61 -16.42 -11.31 -9.27
C SER A 61 -17.75 -10.54 -9.16
N LEU A 62 -17.89 -9.47 -9.95
CA LEU A 62 -19.10 -8.64 -10.00
C LEU A 62 -20.32 -9.42 -10.51
N ASN A 63 -20.14 -10.25 -11.53
CA ASN A 63 -21.25 -11.00 -12.15
C ASN A 63 -21.67 -12.25 -11.36
N THR A 64 -20.79 -12.80 -10.53
CA THR A 64 -21.03 -14.10 -9.86
C THR A 64 -21.10 -13.99 -8.33
N GLY A 65 -20.60 -12.90 -7.75
CA GLY A 65 -20.37 -12.76 -6.32
C GLY A 65 -19.16 -13.55 -5.81
N ALA A 66 -18.38 -14.19 -6.70
CA ALA A 66 -17.14 -14.84 -6.33
C ALA A 66 -16.12 -13.82 -5.78
N PRO A 67 -15.26 -14.21 -4.82
CA PRO A 67 -14.23 -13.33 -4.30
C PRO A 67 -13.15 -13.02 -5.36
N LEU A 68 -12.63 -11.79 -5.35
CA LEU A 68 -11.55 -11.38 -6.23
C LEU A 68 -10.24 -12.09 -5.85
N PRO A 69 -9.55 -12.76 -6.79
CA PRO A 69 -8.22 -13.31 -6.53
C PRO A 69 -7.20 -12.18 -6.36
N ILE A 70 -6.54 -12.13 -5.20
CA ILE A 70 -5.44 -11.20 -4.91
C ILE A 70 -4.16 -11.97 -4.59
N SER A 71 -3.01 -11.36 -4.87
CA SER A 71 -1.73 -12.02 -4.69
C SER A 71 -1.43 -12.31 -3.21
N SER A 72 -1.00 -13.54 -2.92
CA SER A 72 -0.45 -13.93 -1.61
C SER A 72 1.02 -13.53 -1.43
N ASP A 73 1.70 -13.11 -2.51
CA ASP A 73 3.15 -12.93 -2.50
C ASP A 73 3.56 -11.64 -1.80
N ASN A 74 4.86 -11.54 -1.43
CA ASN A 74 5.48 -10.35 -0.83
C ASN A 74 4.71 -9.78 0.37
N SER A 75 4.12 -10.66 1.21
CA SER A 75 3.22 -10.27 2.30
C SER A 75 3.68 -10.70 3.70
N ASP A 76 4.88 -11.26 3.82
CA ASP A 76 5.40 -11.81 5.09
C ASP A 76 5.97 -10.72 6.02
N ALA A 77 6.74 -9.78 5.46
CA ALA A 77 7.44 -8.74 6.22
C ALA A 77 6.78 -7.38 5.96
N VAL A 78 5.65 -7.11 6.61
CA VAL A 78 4.82 -5.90 6.37
C VAL A 78 4.71 -4.97 7.58
N ILE A 79 4.39 -3.70 7.35
CA ILE A 79 4.22 -2.69 8.43
C ILE A 79 2.90 -2.83 9.19
N TYR A 80 1.97 -3.62 8.68
CA TYR A 80 0.63 -3.76 9.24
C TYR A 80 0.58 -4.76 10.40
N GLN A 81 -0.41 -4.57 11.28
CA GLN A 81 -0.68 -5.38 12.45
C GLN A 81 -2.17 -5.74 12.51
N PRO A 82 -2.55 -7.02 12.33
CA PRO A 82 -1.71 -8.16 11.93
C PRO A 82 -1.20 -8.04 10.47
N ALA A 83 -0.24 -8.88 10.09
CA ALA A 83 0.32 -8.91 8.73
C ALA A 83 -0.74 -9.16 7.64
N SER A 84 -1.81 -9.89 7.98
CA SER A 84 -2.94 -10.16 7.07
C SER A 84 -3.65 -8.90 6.58
N THR A 85 -3.48 -7.75 7.25
CA THR A 85 -4.01 -6.47 6.78
C THR A 85 -3.39 -6.04 5.45
N ASN A 86 -2.19 -6.52 5.09
CA ASN A 86 -1.63 -6.30 3.76
C ASN A 86 -2.52 -6.88 2.65
N PHE A 87 -3.24 -7.97 2.91
CA PHE A 87 -4.20 -8.54 1.97
C PHE A 87 -5.44 -7.64 1.81
N ALA A 88 -5.90 -7.03 2.90
CA ALA A 88 -6.96 -6.04 2.86
C ALA A 88 -6.54 -4.80 2.05
N LEU A 89 -5.28 -4.35 2.20
CA LEU A 89 -4.72 -3.29 1.37
C LEU A 89 -4.74 -3.67 -0.11
N ARG A 90 -4.23 -4.85 -0.47
CA ARG A 90 -4.20 -5.34 -1.86
C ARG A 90 -5.59 -5.39 -2.48
N PHE A 91 -6.57 -5.91 -1.75
CA PHE A 91 -7.96 -5.89 -2.22
C PHE A 91 -8.49 -4.47 -2.45
N TRP A 92 -8.27 -3.58 -1.47
CA TRP A 92 -8.68 -2.18 -1.60
C TRP A 92 -7.99 -1.49 -2.79
N HIS A 93 -6.71 -1.78 -3.00
CA HIS A 93 -5.89 -1.27 -4.09
C HIS A 93 -6.39 -1.76 -5.46
N ASP A 94 -6.46 -3.07 -5.66
CA ASP A 94 -6.81 -3.70 -6.95
C ASP A 94 -8.24 -3.32 -7.39
N VAL A 95 -9.20 -3.26 -6.47
CA VAL A 95 -10.55 -2.78 -6.78
C VAL A 95 -10.53 -1.32 -7.24
N ASN A 96 -9.68 -0.47 -6.65
CA ASN A 96 -9.64 0.93 -7.02
C ASN A 96 -8.83 1.22 -8.28
N HIS A 97 -7.93 0.35 -8.73
CA HIS A 97 -7.46 0.39 -10.12
C HIS A 97 -8.64 0.33 -11.10
N VAL A 98 -9.51 -0.67 -10.93
CA VAL A 98 -10.66 -0.87 -11.82
C VAL A 98 -11.64 0.31 -11.76
N ARG A 99 -12.04 0.73 -10.55
CA ARG A 99 -13.02 1.81 -10.38
C ARG A 99 -12.53 3.16 -10.89
N ARG A 100 -11.21 3.36 -10.97
CA ARG A 100 -10.58 4.61 -11.39
C ARG A 100 -10.02 4.56 -12.81
N GLN A 101 -10.09 3.40 -13.44
CA GLN A 101 -9.56 3.16 -14.78
C GLN A 101 -8.05 3.41 -14.87
N LEU A 102 -7.32 3.02 -13.81
CA LEU A 102 -5.88 3.21 -13.65
C LEU A 102 -5.17 1.87 -13.87
N ASP A 103 -4.20 1.82 -14.78
CA ASP A 103 -3.39 0.63 -15.01
C ASP A 103 -2.22 0.51 -14.02
N PHE A 104 -1.30 -0.45 -14.25
CA PHE A 104 -0.14 -0.70 -13.37
C PHE A 104 1.13 0.06 -13.81
N GLY A 105 0.99 1.02 -14.73
CA GLY A 105 2.05 1.93 -15.10
C GLY A 105 2.34 2.91 -13.97
N LEU A 106 3.60 3.39 -13.88
CA LEU A 106 4.04 4.25 -12.78
C LEU A 106 3.15 5.50 -12.58
N VAL A 107 2.69 6.13 -13.67
CA VAL A 107 1.85 7.34 -13.57
C VAL A 107 0.54 7.03 -12.85
N ASP A 108 -0.11 5.95 -13.24
CA ASP A 108 -1.41 5.51 -12.71
C ASP A 108 -1.28 4.97 -11.28
N GLU A 109 -0.19 4.25 -10.97
CA GLU A 109 0.16 3.84 -9.60
C GLU A 109 0.36 5.05 -8.67
N LEU A 110 1.01 6.11 -9.16
CA LEU A 110 1.19 7.35 -8.39
C LEU A 110 -0.14 8.08 -8.20
N GLU A 111 -1.00 8.13 -9.22
CA GLU A 111 -2.34 8.71 -9.10
C GLU A 111 -3.19 7.94 -8.07
N LEU A 112 -3.20 6.61 -8.14
CA LEU A 112 -3.93 5.78 -7.19
C LEU A 112 -3.37 5.93 -5.77
N SER A 113 -2.04 6.00 -5.62
CA SER A 113 -1.40 6.27 -4.33
C SER A 113 -1.86 7.59 -3.72
N LEU A 114 -1.90 8.68 -4.51
CA LEU A 114 -2.39 9.98 -4.06
C LEU A 114 -3.87 9.92 -3.67
N TRP A 115 -4.69 9.16 -4.41
CA TRP A 115 -6.08 8.94 -4.05
C TRP A 115 -6.21 8.23 -2.68
N HIS A 116 -5.47 7.15 -2.45
CA HIS A 116 -5.46 6.44 -1.16
C HIS A 116 -5.04 7.34 0.01
N LEU A 117 -4.03 8.18 -0.20
CA LEU A 117 -3.58 9.17 0.78
C LEU A 117 -4.66 10.22 1.05
N GLY A 118 -5.39 10.66 0.02
CA GLY A 118 -6.54 11.53 0.19
C GLY A 118 -7.68 10.90 0.99
N GLU A 119 -7.93 9.60 0.84
CA GLU A 119 -8.90 8.87 1.68
C GLU A 119 -8.43 8.77 3.13
N LEU A 120 -7.13 8.56 3.35
CA LEU A 120 -6.53 8.55 4.68
C LEU A 120 -6.63 9.93 5.38
N GLU A 121 -6.42 11.01 4.63
CA GLU A 121 -6.60 12.39 5.11
C GLU A 121 -8.05 12.67 5.51
N LYS A 122 -9.03 12.24 4.69
CA LYS A 122 -10.47 12.35 5.04
C LYS A 122 -10.84 11.58 6.31
N ALA A 123 -10.12 10.52 6.63
CA ALA A 123 -10.28 9.76 7.88
C ALA A 123 -9.63 10.43 9.10
N GLY A 124 -9.03 11.61 8.95
CA GLY A 124 -8.48 12.41 10.04
C GLY A 124 -6.98 12.20 10.27
N HIS A 125 -6.26 11.57 9.35
CA HIS A 125 -4.80 11.42 9.39
C HIS A 125 -4.15 12.42 8.43
N PRO A 126 -3.78 13.64 8.90
CA PRO A 126 -3.36 14.71 8.01
C PRO A 126 -2.05 14.38 7.29
N HIS A 127 -1.84 15.06 6.17
CA HIS A 127 -0.59 15.05 5.43
C HIS A 127 0.63 15.22 6.34
N GLY A 128 1.66 14.41 6.16
CA GLY A 128 2.89 14.44 6.94
C GLY A 128 2.83 13.76 8.32
N SER A 129 1.63 13.41 8.83
CA SER A 129 1.51 12.58 10.02
C SER A 129 2.23 11.24 9.86
N LEU A 130 2.60 10.57 10.96
CA LEU A 130 3.33 9.31 10.87
C LEU A 130 2.52 8.21 10.15
N VAL A 131 1.21 8.14 10.41
CA VAL A 131 0.28 7.23 9.71
C VAL A 131 0.26 7.51 8.20
N TRP A 132 0.19 8.78 7.82
CA TRP A 132 0.25 9.20 6.42
C TRP A 132 1.57 8.82 5.76
N ARG A 133 2.70 9.10 6.43
CA ARG A 133 4.03 8.78 5.92
C ARG A 133 4.27 7.28 5.77
N LEU A 134 3.69 6.44 6.64
CA LEU A 134 3.72 4.99 6.51
C LEU A 134 3.00 4.54 5.24
N LEU A 135 1.76 5.00 5.00
CA LEU A 135 1.02 4.63 3.79
C LEU A 135 1.68 5.16 2.51
N HIS A 136 2.22 6.39 2.55
CA HIS A 136 2.94 6.97 1.42
C HIS A 136 4.21 6.17 1.09
N ALA A 137 4.97 5.78 2.10
CA ALA A 137 6.13 4.92 1.90
C ALA A 137 5.75 3.53 1.38
N ASP A 138 4.59 3.01 1.77
CA ASP A 138 4.12 1.70 1.33
C ASP A 138 3.62 1.71 -0.13
N LEU A 139 2.81 2.69 -0.53
CA LEU A 139 2.25 2.75 -1.88
C LEU A 139 3.24 3.41 -2.86
N THR A 140 3.51 4.70 -2.66
CA THR A 140 4.38 5.49 -3.53
C THR A 140 5.82 4.97 -3.55
N GLY A 141 6.35 4.59 -2.38
CA GLY A 141 7.70 4.05 -2.27
C GLY A 141 7.86 2.73 -3.04
N GLN A 142 6.90 1.80 -2.91
CA GLN A 142 6.93 0.55 -3.66
C GLN A 142 6.74 0.76 -5.16
N ALA A 143 5.86 1.67 -5.59
CA ALA A 143 5.68 2.00 -7.00
C ALA A 143 7.00 2.46 -7.64
N TYR A 144 7.80 3.27 -6.94
CA TYR A 144 9.14 3.65 -7.41
C TYR A 144 10.11 2.48 -7.48
N VAL A 145 10.14 1.59 -6.48
CA VAL A 145 11.03 0.42 -6.51
C VAL A 145 10.64 -0.51 -7.67
N GLN A 146 9.35 -0.74 -7.90
CA GLN A 146 8.86 -1.54 -9.01
C GLN A 146 9.21 -0.91 -10.35
N ALA A 147 9.02 0.39 -10.52
CA ALA A 147 9.33 1.08 -11.77
C ALA A 147 10.83 1.13 -12.10
N PHE A 148 11.70 1.35 -11.11
CA PHE A 148 13.14 1.53 -11.34
C PHE A 148 13.95 0.24 -11.23
N ALA A 149 13.47 -0.77 -10.50
CA ALA A 149 14.21 -2.01 -10.25
C ALA A 149 13.44 -3.28 -10.68
N ALA A 150 12.23 -3.15 -11.21
CA ALA A 150 11.39 -4.28 -11.66
C ALA A 150 11.19 -5.36 -10.57
N ARG A 151 11.11 -4.93 -9.31
CA ARG A 151 10.88 -5.78 -8.13
C ARG A 151 10.19 -5.01 -7.02
N PHE A 152 9.69 -5.74 -6.03
CA PHE A 152 9.28 -5.20 -4.75
C PHE A 152 10.48 -4.98 -3.80
N PRO A 153 10.32 -4.18 -2.73
CA PRO A 153 11.27 -4.18 -1.62
C PRO A 153 11.43 -5.59 -1.03
N PHE A 154 12.65 -5.96 -0.65
CA PHE A 154 12.92 -7.31 -0.11
C PHE A 154 12.28 -7.53 1.26
N ASP A 155 12.23 -6.47 2.07
CA ASP A 155 11.57 -6.44 3.37
C ASP A 155 10.77 -5.14 3.42
N GLN A 156 9.47 -5.21 3.13
CA GLN A 156 8.58 -4.06 3.06
C GLN A 156 8.55 -3.33 4.41
N ARG A 157 8.50 -4.06 5.54
CA ARG A 157 8.52 -3.46 6.89
C ARG A 157 9.77 -2.63 7.09
N ARG A 158 10.95 -3.20 6.81
CA ARG A 158 12.22 -2.50 6.96
C ARG A 158 12.27 -1.31 6.03
N PHE A 159 11.81 -1.45 4.78
CA PHE A 159 11.77 -0.40 3.77
C PHE A 159 10.93 0.79 4.25
N VAL A 160 9.64 0.56 4.52
CA VAL A 160 8.71 1.60 4.94
C VAL A 160 9.16 2.26 6.25
N THR A 161 9.61 1.48 7.24
CA THR A 161 10.14 2.03 8.50
C THR A 161 11.33 2.94 8.23
N GLY A 162 12.26 2.53 7.37
CA GLY A 162 13.41 3.35 7.00
C GLY A 162 13.02 4.65 6.30
N CYS A 163 12.00 4.62 5.43
CA CYS A 163 11.50 5.83 4.78
C CYS A 163 10.98 6.85 5.79
N VAL A 164 10.34 6.41 6.88
CA VAL A 164 9.77 7.32 7.88
C VAL A 164 10.74 7.73 8.99
N THR A 165 11.78 6.93 9.27
CA THR A 165 12.78 7.24 10.32
C THR A 165 14.06 7.86 9.80
N ALA A 166 14.48 7.58 8.57
CA ALA A 166 15.72 8.08 7.96
C ALA A 166 15.48 9.01 6.76
N GLY A 167 14.21 9.23 6.39
CA GLY A 167 13.80 10.04 5.24
C GLY A 167 13.51 9.19 4.01
N PHE A 168 12.45 9.58 3.30
CA PHE A 168 11.90 8.84 2.16
C PHE A 168 12.93 8.64 1.04
N ASP A 169 13.51 9.74 0.55
CA ASP A 169 14.47 9.70 -0.58
C ASP A 169 15.73 8.90 -0.23
N HIS A 170 16.25 9.08 0.99
CA HIS A 170 17.44 8.37 1.46
C HIS A 170 17.19 6.86 1.47
N ARG A 171 16.05 6.43 2.00
CA ARG A 171 15.75 5.00 2.06
C ARG A 171 15.40 4.42 0.70
N LEU A 172 14.67 5.15 -0.14
CA LEU A 172 14.41 4.75 -1.53
C LEU A 172 15.71 4.52 -2.29
N LEU A 173 16.63 5.48 -2.26
CA LEU A 173 17.93 5.35 -2.92
C LEU A 173 18.75 4.18 -2.37
N TYR A 174 18.73 3.97 -1.05
CA TYR A 174 19.40 2.83 -0.44
C TYR A 174 18.83 1.50 -0.94
N GLU A 175 17.51 1.37 -0.96
CA GLU A 175 16.81 0.17 -1.44
C GLU A 175 17.14 -0.11 -2.91
N LEU A 176 17.14 0.91 -3.76
CA LEU A 176 17.46 0.78 -5.19
C LEU A 176 18.91 0.35 -5.44
N ARG A 177 19.87 0.84 -4.65
CA ARG A 177 21.31 0.55 -4.84
C ARG A 177 21.78 -0.74 -4.16
N HIS A 178 21.22 -1.07 -3.00
CA HIS A 178 21.78 -2.09 -2.11
C HIS A 178 20.77 -3.16 -1.69
N GLY A 179 19.50 -3.03 -2.07
CA GLY A 179 18.50 -4.05 -1.80
C GLY A 179 19.01 -5.40 -2.31
N SER A 180 19.15 -6.34 -1.39
CA SER A 180 19.55 -7.72 -1.67
C SER A 180 18.75 -8.65 -0.78
N ARG A 181 18.50 -9.89 -1.24
CA ARG A 181 17.90 -10.93 -0.41
C ARG A 181 18.91 -11.30 0.67
N SER A 182 18.74 -10.79 1.88
CA SER A 182 19.48 -11.25 3.07
C SER A 182 18.77 -12.46 3.68
#